data_AF-A0A7S1RHH7-F1
#
_entry.id   AF-A0A7S1RHH7-F1
#
_cell.length_a   1.000
_cell.length_b   1.000
_cell.length_c   1.000
_cell.angle_alpha   90.00
_cell.angle_beta   90.00
_cell.angle_gamma   90.00
#
_symmetry.space_group_name_H-M   'P 1'
#
loop_
_entity.id
_entity.type
_entity.pdbx_description
1 polymer ?
#
loop_
_entity_poly.entity_id
_entity_poly.type
_entity_poly.pdbx_seq_one_letter_code
_entity_poly.pdbx_strand_id
1 'polypeptide(L)'
;AHAAALGDLAEDAGERCRCFATGNWGCGVFGGDPQLKALIQWLAASVAGRDIEYYPFGDERVADLAQVFDAIQKSGARCSDLFALLTQGHKAGCVFDAVLESLRLRREAQEAHGVHEAS
;
A
#
# COMPACT_ATOMS: atom_id res chain seq x y z
N ALA A 1 -1.18 6.21 -9.01
CA ALA A 1 -2.49 6.17 -9.68
C ALA A 1 -3.54 5.88 -8.59
N HIS A 2 -4.65 6.63 -8.60
CA HIS A 2 -5.65 6.79 -7.53
C HIS A 2 -5.99 5.54 -6.69
N ALA A 3 -6.14 5.72 -5.37
CA ALA A 3 -7.35 5.26 -4.67
C ALA A 3 -7.71 6.22 -3.54
N ALA A 4 -8.85 6.87 -3.72
CA ALA A 4 -9.65 7.29 -2.59
C ALA A 4 -10.15 6.02 -1.89
N ALA A 5 -9.67 5.78 -0.67
CA ALA A 5 -10.39 4.88 0.23
C ALA A 5 -11.73 5.55 0.52
N LEU A 6 -12.83 4.86 0.20
CA LEU A 6 -14.20 5.28 0.51
C LEU A 6 -14.30 5.63 2.00
N GLY A 7 -14.27 6.92 2.29
CA GLY A 7 -14.65 7.53 3.54
C GLY A 7 -15.55 8.70 3.20
N ASP A 8 -16.78 8.67 3.71
CA ASP A 8 -17.77 9.74 3.61
C ASP A 8 -17.14 11.08 3.98
N LEU A 9 -16.84 11.93 3.00
CA LEU A 9 -16.79 13.38 3.13
C LEU A 9 -17.09 13.99 1.75
N ALA A 10 -18.37 14.04 1.40
CA ALA A 10 -18.84 15.15 0.59
C ALA A 10 -18.71 16.44 1.43
N GLU A 11 -18.54 17.57 0.74
CA GLU A 11 -18.34 18.95 1.25
C GLU A 11 -16.88 19.37 1.45
N ASP A 12 -16.11 19.51 0.35
CA ASP A 12 -15.63 20.83 -0.13
C ASP A 12 -14.86 20.65 -1.45
N ALA A 13 -15.49 20.98 -2.58
CA ALA A 13 -14.88 20.91 -3.91
C ALA A 13 -14.00 22.14 -4.22
N GLY A 14 -13.21 22.59 -3.25
CA GLY A 14 -12.31 23.75 -3.33
C GLY A 14 -10.87 23.33 -3.08
N GLU A 15 -10.05 23.36 -4.14
CA GLU A 15 -8.65 22.88 -4.19
C GLU A 15 -8.48 21.35 -4.07
N ARG A 16 -8.30 20.69 -5.22
CA ARG A 16 -7.58 19.40 -5.26
C ARG A 16 -6.21 19.62 -4.60
N CYS A 17 -6.06 19.19 -3.35
CA CYS A 17 -4.79 19.27 -2.64
C CYS A 17 -3.76 18.52 -3.49
N ARG A 18 -2.77 19.25 -4.03
CA ARG A 18 -1.82 18.72 -5.04
C ARG A 18 -1.16 17.43 -4.56
N CYS A 19 -0.96 16.45 -5.45
CA CYS A 19 -0.25 15.22 -5.12
C CYS A 19 1.12 15.52 -4.49
N PHE A 20 1.57 14.66 -3.58
CA PHE A 20 2.97 14.73 -3.11
C PHE A 20 3.89 14.02 -4.08
N ALA A 21 4.84 14.75 -4.66
CA ALA A 21 5.97 14.16 -5.37
C ALA A 21 6.99 13.62 -4.35
N THR A 22 7.36 12.36 -4.45
CA THR A 22 8.34 11.70 -3.56
C THR A 22 9.12 10.59 -4.29
N GLY A 23 9.94 9.83 -3.57
CA GLY A 23 10.68 8.69 -4.12
C GLY A 23 11.26 7.80 -3.01
N ASN A 24 12.45 7.25 -3.25
CA ASN A 24 13.16 6.33 -2.35
C ASN A 24 13.73 7.04 -1.09
N TRP A 25 12.84 7.64 -0.31
CA TRP A 25 13.17 8.45 0.86
C TRP A 25 13.88 7.62 1.94
N GLY A 26 15.16 7.95 2.14
CA GLY A 26 16.01 7.29 3.13
C GLY A 26 16.56 5.93 2.71
N CYS A 27 16.55 5.60 1.41
CA CYS A 27 17.04 4.32 0.90
C CYS A 27 18.46 4.36 0.32
N GLY A 28 19.08 5.55 0.29
CA GLY A 28 20.49 5.74 -0.08
C GLY A 28 21.41 5.53 1.12
N VAL A 29 22.05 6.60 1.58
CA VAL A 29 23.01 6.57 2.71
C VAL A 29 22.40 5.99 4.00
N PHE A 30 21.10 6.22 4.23
CA PHE A 30 20.42 5.69 5.41
C PHE A 30 20.05 4.21 5.32
N GLY A 31 20.31 3.55 4.19
CA GLY A 31 20.18 2.10 4.04
C GLY A 31 18.77 1.54 4.20
N GLY A 32 17.72 2.38 4.15
CA GLY A 32 16.34 1.94 4.24
C GLY A 32 15.93 1.07 3.06
N ASP A 33 15.06 0.11 3.32
CA ASP A 33 14.45 -0.72 2.27
C ASP A 33 13.45 0.11 1.44
N PRO A 34 13.60 0.21 0.10
CA PRO A 34 12.75 1.05 -0.72
C PRO A 34 11.32 0.52 -0.87
N GLN A 35 11.10 -0.80 -0.80
CA GLN A 35 9.75 -1.37 -0.83
C GLN A 35 8.98 -0.99 0.44
N LEU A 36 9.60 -1.16 1.60
CA LEU A 36 9.04 -0.78 2.89
C LEU A 36 8.76 0.73 2.93
N LYS A 37 9.73 1.56 2.51
CA LYS A 37 9.58 3.01 2.52
C LYS A 37 8.49 3.50 1.57
N ALA A 38 8.31 2.87 0.40
CA ALA A 38 7.24 3.20 -0.50
C ALA A 38 5.85 2.89 0.11
N LEU A 39 5.69 1.72 0.74
CA LEU A 39 4.44 1.34 1.40
C LEU A 39 4.13 2.20 2.63
N ILE A 40 5.12 2.59 3.42
CA ILE A 40 4.94 3.53 4.54
C ILE A 40 4.45 4.89 4.04
N GLN A 41 5.06 5.42 2.98
CA GLN A 41 4.64 6.70 2.40
C GLN A 41 3.23 6.62 1.84
N TRP A 42 2.89 5.52 1.16
CA TRP A 42 1.55 5.31 0.63
C TRP A 42 0.50 5.11 1.73
N LEU A 43 0.83 4.40 2.81
CA LEU A 43 -0.03 4.28 3.99
C LEU A 43 -0.29 5.65 4.63
N ALA A 44 0.75 6.46 4.83
CA ALA A 44 0.61 7.81 5.39
C ALA A 44 -0.25 8.71 4.50
N ALA A 45 -0.06 8.65 3.18
CA ALA A 45 -0.85 9.41 2.23
C ALA A 45 -2.32 8.96 2.20
N SER A 46 -2.57 7.65 2.30
CA SER A 46 -3.92 7.08 2.38
C SER A 46 -4.66 7.53 3.63
N VAL A 47 -3.99 7.54 4.79
CA VAL A 47 -4.55 8.06 6.04
C VAL A 47 -4.83 9.56 5.95
N ALA A 48 -3.98 10.32 5.26
CA ALA A 48 -4.15 11.76 5.07
C ALA A 48 -5.16 12.13 3.97
N GLY A 49 -5.72 11.16 3.24
CA GLY A 49 -6.62 11.42 2.10
C GLY A 49 -5.92 12.15 0.94
N ARG A 50 -4.63 11.86 0.69
CA ARG A 50 -3.84 12.53 -0.36
C ARG A 50 -3.23 11.55 -1.35
N ASP A 51 -3.13 11.99 -2.60
CA ASP A 51 -2.42 11.25 -3.63
C ASP A 51 -0.90 11.46 -3.57
N ILE A 52 -0.15 10.46 -4.03
CA ILE A 52 1.31 10.51 -4.20
C ILE A 52 1.70 10.27 -5.67
N GLU A 53 2.77 10.94 -6.07
CA GLU A 53 3.51 10.66 -7.29
C GLU A 53 4.91 10.17 -6.87
N TYR A 54 5.20 8.91 -7.17
CA TYR A 54 6.40 8.24 -6.70
C TYR A 54 7.42 8.10 -7.82
N TYR A 55 8.63 8.62 -7.61
CA TYR A 55 9.74 8.56 -8.55
C TYR A 55 10.82 7.60 -8.03
N PRO A 56 10.94 6.39 -8.61
CA PRO A 56 11.87 5.37 -8.13
C PRO A 56 13.31 5.56 -8.63
N PHE A 57 13.56 6.51 -9.54
CA PHE A 57 14.88 6.80 -10.13
C PHE A 57 15.60 5.55 -10.70
N GLY A 58 14.85 4.63 -11.33
CA GLY A 58 15.41 3.42 -11.95
C GLY A 58 15.80 2.31 -10.96
N ASP A 59 15.32 2.37 -9.71
CA ASP A 59 15.58 1.34 -8.71
C ASP A 59 14.69 0.10 -8.94
N GLU A 60 15.29 -0.96 -9.49
CA GLU A 60 14.61 -2.23 -9.80
C GLU A 60 13.98 -2.90 -8.57
N ARG A 61 14.44 -2.58 -7.35
CA ARG A 61 13.85 -3.14 -6.12
C ARG A 61 12.39 -2.73 -5.93
N VAL A 62 11.94 -1.67 -6.60
CA VAL A 62 10.56 -1.17 -6.56
C VAL A 62 9.91 -1.16 -7.95
N ALA A 63 10.40 -1.98 -8.89
CA ALA A 63 9.84 -2.10 -10.24
C ALA A 63 8.34 -2.46 -10.22
N ASP A 64 7.93 -3.33 -9.29
CA ASP A 64 6.55 -3.83 -9.18
C ASP A 64 5.64 -2.93 -8.33
N LEU A 65 6.09 -1.73 -7.94
CA LEU A 65 5.35 -0.85 -7.01
C LEU A 65 3.91 -0.60 -7.45
N ALA A 66 3.70 -0.33 -8.74
CA ALA A 66 2.37 -0.06 -9.28
C ALA A 66 1.44 -1.28 -9.17
N GLN A 67 1.96 -2.48 -9.46
CA GLN A 67 1.21 -3.73 -9.35
C GLN A 67 0.85 -4.03 -7.89
N VAL A 68 1.78 -3.81 -6.97
CA VAL A 68 1.56 -4.04 -5.53
C VAL A 68 0.49 -3.09 -4.99
N PHE A 69 0.51 -1.81 -5.36
CA PHE A 69 -0.53 -0.86 -4.95
C PHE A 69 -1.90 -1.24 -5.50
N ASP A 70 -1.99 -1.62 -6.77
CA ASP A 70 -3.22 -2.09 -7.40
C ASP A 70 -3.77 -3.34 -6.70
N ALA A 71 -2.90 -4.30 -6.35
CA ALA A 71 -3.29 -5.51 -5.61
C ALA A 71 -3.82 -5.17 -4.20
N ILE A 72 -3.16 -4.26 -3.46
CA ILE A 72 -3.64 -3.84 -2.14
C ILE A 72 -5.00 -3.14 -2.27
N GLN A 73 -5.17 -2.24 -3.23
CA GLN A 73 -6.45 -1.55 -3.47
C GLN A 73 -7.57 -2.53 -3.79
N LYS A 74 -7.34 -3.48 -4.72
CA LYS A 74 -8.31 -4.50 -5.11
C LYS A 74 -8.66 -5.49 -4.01
N SER A 75 -7.73 -5.73 -3.08
CA SER A 75 -7.98 -6.62 -1.94
C SER A 75 -8.98 -6.06 -0.92
N GLY A 76 -9.28 -4.76 -0.97
CA GLY A 76 -10.10 -4.09 0.05
C GLY A 76 -9.42 -3.98 1.43
N ALA A 77 -8.10 -4.20 1.51
CA ALA A 77 -7.35 -4.08 2.75
C ALA A 77 -7.43 -2.64 3.30
N ARG A 78 -7.65 -2.54 4.61
CA ARG A 78 -7.70 -1.26 5.32
C ARG A 78 -6.28 -0.79 5.67
N CYS A 79 -6.13 0.50 5.95
CA CYS A 79 -4.86 1.05 6.45
C CYS A 79 -4.36 0.32 7.72
N SER A 80 -5.27 -0.09 8.61
CA SER A 80 -4.94 -0.90 9.79
C SER A 80 -4.30 -2.23 9.44
N ASP A 81 -4.78 -2.87 8.39
CA ASP A 81 -4.36 -4.21 8.01
C ASP A 81 -2.97 -4.15 7.37
N LEU A 82 -2.71 -3.12 6.55
CA LEU A 82 -1.40 -2.86 6.00
C LEU A 82 -0.41 -2.45 7.09
N PHE A 83 -0.79 -1.57 8.02
CA PHE A 83 0.05 -1.22 9.17
C PHE A 83 0.48 -2.45 9.96
N ALA A 84 -0.47 -3.31 10.32
CA ALA A 84 -0.19 -4.55 11.04
C ALA A 84 0.81 -5.44 10.26
N LEU A 85 0.62 -5.60 8.95
CA LEU A 85 1.56 -6.37 8.11
C LEU A 85 2.96 -5.75 8.12
N LEU A 86 3.09 -4.45 7.90
CA LEU A 86 4.40 -3.78 7.83
C LEU A 86 5.17 -3.84 9.16
N THR A 87 4.47 -3.96 10.30
CA THR A 87 5.09 -4.08 11.63
C THR A 87 5.55 -5.49 12.02
N GLN A 88 5.25 -6.53 11.22
CA GLN A 88 5.59 -7.93 11.54
C GLN A 88 7.07 -8.28 11.33
N GLY A 89 7.89 -7.33 10.88
CA GLY A 89 9.28 -7.56 10.52
C GLY A 89 9.38 -8.26 9.17
N HIS A 90 10.22 -7.72 8.29
CA HIS A 90 10.36 -8.21 6.92
C HIS A 90 11.83 -8.41 6.59
N LYS A 91 12.11 -9.40 5.75
CA LYS A 91 13.41 -9.52 5.11
C LYS A 91 13.56 -8.39 4.09
N ALA A 92 14.71 -7.72 4.10
CA ALA A 92 15.03 -6.68 3.12
C ALA A 92 14.87 -7.21 1.68
N GLY A 93 14.21 -6.42 0.83
CA GLY A 93 13.92 -6.75 -0.57
C GLY A 93 12.73 -7.68 -0.80
N CYS A 94 12.04 -8.16 0.25
CA CYS A 94 10.94 -9.13 0.13
C CYS A 94 9.59 -8.61 0.66
N VAL A 95 9.49 -7.31 0.92
CA VAL A 95 8.31 -6.70 1.58
C VAL A 95 7.10 -6.79 0.65
N PHE A 96 7.29 -6.55 -0.64
CA PHE A 96 6.21 -6.68 -1.64
C PHE A 96 5.66 -8.10 -1.70
N ASP A 97 6.53 -9.10 -1.79
CA ASP A 97 6.12 -10.51 -1.80
C ASP A 97 5.35 -10.89 -0.54
N ALA A 98 5.83 -10.47 0.63
CA ALA A 98 5.18 -10.74 1.91
C ALA A 98 3.77 -10.11 1.98
N VAL A 99 3.60 -8.90 1.45
CA VAL A 99 2.29 -8.24 1.38
C VAL A 99 1.36 -8.98 0.42
N LEU A 100 1.81 -9.26 -0.81
CA LEU A 100 0.99 -9.96 -1.81
C LEU A 100 0.53 -11.33 -1.30
N GLU A 101 1.44 -12.09 -0.68
CA GLU A 101 1.12 -13.39 -0.10
C GLU A 101 0.11 -13.26 1.06
N SER A 102 0.28 -12.27 1.92
CA SER A 102 -0.67 -12.00 3.01
C SER A 102 -2.07 -11.66 2.50
N LEU A 103 -2.17 -10.89 1.40
CA LEU A 103 -3.45 -10.58 0.77
C LEU A 103 -4.09 -11.82 0.14
N ARG A 104 -3.30 -12.67 -0.52
CA ARG A 104 -3.76 -13.94 -1.09
C ARG A 104 -4.35 -14.84 0.00
N LEU A 105 -3.61 -15.06 1.08
CA LEU A 105 -4.05 -15.91 2.20
C LEU A 105 -5.32 -15.39 2.88
N ARG A 106 -5.46 -14.06 3.04
CA ARG A 106 -6.69 -13.46 3.58
C ARG A 106 -7.89 -13.71 2.69
N ARG A 107 -7.72 -13.56 1.38
CA ARG A 107 -8.79 -13.81 0.41
C ARG A 107 -9.24 -15.28 0.46
N GLU A 108 -8.31 -16.22 0.47
CA GLU A 108 -8.61 -17.65 0.58
C GLU A 108 -9.36 -17.99 1.88
N ALA A 109 -8.98 -17.37 3.00
CA ALA A 109 -9.68 -17.54 4.28
C ALA A 109 -11.11 -16.99 4.24
N GLN A 110 -11.34 -15.85 3.57
CA GLN A 110 -12.67 -15.27 3.39
C GLN A 110 -13.57 -16.13 2.49
N GLU A 111 -13.02 -16.66 1.40
CA GLU A 111 -13.73 -17.57 0.50
C GLU A 111 -14.10 -18.87 1.22
N ALA A 112 -13.18 -19.47 1.99
CA ALA A 112 -13.45 -20.67 2.78
C ALA A 112 -14.54 -20.44 3.85
N HIS A 113 -14.57 -19.27 4.48
CA HIS A 113 -15.59 -18.93 5.47
C HIS A 113 -16.97 -18.70 4.83
N GLY A 114 -17.02 -18.04 3.68
CA GLY A 114 -18.28 -17.80 2.95
C GLY A 114 -18.93 -19.07 2.40
N VAL A 115 -18.16 -20.13 2.12
CA VAL A 115 -18.70 -21.44 1.73
C VAL A 115 -19.38 -22.16 2.90
N HIS A 116 -18.90 -21.95 4.14
CA HIS A 116 -19.46 -22.58 5.34
C HIS A 116 -20.77 -21.93 5.83
N GLU A 117 -21.02 -20.65 5.57
CA GLU A 117 -22.29 -19.98 5.91
C GLU A 117 -23.39 -20.16 4.85
N ALA A 118 -23.04 -20.58 3.63
CA ALA A 118 -23.98 -20.76 2.52
C ALA A 118 -24.52 -22.19 2.37
N SER A 119 -24.17 -23.12 3.28
CA SER A 119 -24.62 -24.53 3.31
C SER A 119 -25.45 -24.82 4.55
#